data_AF-A0A9Q3UIG5-F1
#
_entry.id   AF-A0A9Q3UIG5-F1
#
_cell.length_a   1.000
_cell.length_b   1.000
_cell.length_c   1.000
_cell.angle_alpha   90.00
_cell.angle_beta   90.00
_cell.angle_gamma   90.00
#
_symmetry.space_group_name_H-M   'P 1'
#
loop_
_entity.id
_entity.type
_entity.pdbx_description
1 polymer ?
#
loop_
_entity_poly.entity_id
_entity_poly.type
_entity_poly.pdbx_seq_one_letter_code
_entity_poly.pdbx_strand_id
1 'polypeptide(L)'
;MKTEFTQAEVAKLPFAQHVLRKGIQTEKKVAIDAEGNHWHITDVYLPDVVGSLDSRYAGKTWLELFPCTDAPYGLKRCFERIRDLQRNPDYYRSEEEKRNYSFCNIDGELYIDDGHHRTVIGRVFLTANGFEPVMKNVLVAYYTRGLFHRIRIFPRRLKHRLINSFDRLNRLIGKRV
;
A
#
# COMPACT_ATOMS: atom_id res chain seq x y z
N MET A 1 -19.10 -13.81 8.73
CA MET A 1 -18.10 -13.02 7.98
C MET A 1 -18.12 -13.49 6.54
N LYS A 2 -18.18 -12.58 5.57
CA LYS A 2 -18.32 -12.90 4.16
C LYS A 2 -16.95 -13.12 3.51
N THR A 3 -16.81 -14.21 2.75
CA THR A 3 -15.55 -14.64 2.12
C THR A 3 -15.67 -14.81 0.61
N GLU A 4 -16.87 -14.66 0.06
CA GLU A 4 -17.17 -14.74 -1.36
C GLU A 4 -17.84 -13.44 -1.79
N PHE A 5 -17.48 -12.90 -2.95
CA PHE A 5 -17.98 -11.61 -3.41
C PHE A 5 -18.30 -11.68 -4.90
N THR A 6 -19.42 -11.07 -5.28
CA THR A 6 -19.76 -10.86 -6.68
C THR A 6 -19.08 -9.59 -7.22
N GLN A 7 -18.97 -9.47 -8.53
CA GLN A 7 -18.38 -8.30 -9.17
C GLN A 7 -19.16 -7.03 -8.83
N ALA A 8 -20.49 -7.12 -8.77
CA ALA A 8 -21.36 -6.01 -8.39
C ALA A 8 -21.14 -5.54 -6.95
N GLU A 9 -20.72 -6.43 -6.05
CA GLU A 9 -20.41 -6.08 -4.66
C GLU A 9 -19.05 -5.43 -4.53
N VAL A 10 -18.03 -5.99 -5.18
CA VAL A 10 -16.68 -5.42 -5.16
C VAL A 10 -16.68 -4.06 -5.86
N ALA A 11 -17.44 -3.88 -6.93
CA ALA A 11 -17.57 -2.62 -7.65
C ALA A 11 -18.13 -1.46 -6.80
N LYS A 12 -18.87 -1.76 -5.72
CA LYS A 12 -19.39 -0.75 -4.78
C LYS A 12 -18.34 -0.25 -3.80
N LEU A 13 -17.19 -0.93 -3.68
CA LEU A 13 -16.12 -0.52 -2.78
C LEU A 13 -15.44 0.76 -3.31
N PRO A 14 -15.07 1.70 -2.44
CA PRO A 14 -14.61 3.03 -2.84
C PRO A 14 -13.30 3.01 -3.66
N PHE A 15 -12.51 1.94 -3.55
CA PHE A 15 -11.24 1.79 -4.27
C PHE A 15 -11.32 0.87 -5.48
N ALA A 16 -12.49 0.28 -5.78
CA ALA A 16 -12.62 -0.78 -6.77
C ALA A 16 -12.06 -0.37 -8.14
N GLN A 17 -12.29 0.89 -8.53
CA GLN A 17 -11.87 1.47 -9.80
C GLN A 17 -10.48 2.14 -9.74
N HIS A 18 -9.80 2.15 -8.59
CA HIS A 18 -8.47 2.73 -8.50
C HIS A 18 -7.47 1.88 -9.27
N VAL A 19 -6.73 2.51 -10.19
CA VAL A 19 -5.73 1.83 -11.01
C VAL A 19 -4.41 1.71 -10.24
N LEU A 20 -3.85 0.50 -10.20
CA LEU A 20 -2.51 0.27 -9.65
C LEU A 20 -1.45 0.89 -10.53
N ARG A 21 -0.66 1.81 -9.97
CA ARG A 21 0.46 2.42 -10.68
C ARG A 21 1.56 1.41 -10.95
N LYS A 22 2.29 1.62 -12.05
CA LYS A 22 3.53 0.89 -12.32
C LYS A 22 4.63 1.40 -11.41
N GLY A 23 5.12 0.54 -10.53
CA GLY A 23 6.32 0.80 -9.75
C GLY A 23 7.57 0.84 -10.63
N ILE A 24 8.49 1.74 -10.31
CA ILE A 24 9.77 1.84 -11.03
C ILE A 24 10.72 0.79 -10.48
N GLN A 25 11.12 -0.19 -11.30
CA GLN A 25 12.10 -1.23 -10.95
C GLN A 25 13.56 -0.87 -11.26
N THR A 26 13.84 0.35 -11.75
CA THR A 26 15.19 0.75 -12.23
C THR A 26 16.30 0.47 -11.20
N GLU A 27 17.50 0.15 -11.71
CA GLU A 27 18.75 -0.08 -10.95
C GLU A 27 19.17 1.08 -10.04
N LYS A 28 18.57 2.28 -10.19
CA LYS A 28 18.87 3.49 -9.40
C LYS A 28 18.18 3.56 -8.03
N LYS A 29 17.63 2.45 -7.52
CA LYS A 29 17.12 2.43 -6.14
C LYS A 29 18.29 2.42 -5.17
N VAL A 30 18.29 3.35 -4.23
CA VAL A 30 19.23 3.35 -3.11
C VAL A 30 18.47 2.92 -1.87
N ALA A 31 18.92 1.85 -1.22
CA ALA A 31 18.39 1.41 0.06
C ALA A 31 18.46 2.54 1.08
N ILE A 32 17.38 2.72 1.86
CA ILE A 32 17.33 3.68 2.95
C ILE A 32 17.26 2.92 4.26
N ASP A 33 18.25 3.14 5.12
CA ASP A 33 18.14 2.90 6.55
C ASP A 33 19.01 3.91 7.30
N ALA A 34 18.72 4.09 8.59
CA ALA A 34 19.61 4.81 9.51
C ALA A 34 20.44 3.85 10.39
N GLU A 35 20.15 2.55 10.31
CA GLU A 35 20.46 1.53 11.34
C GLU A 35 21.16 0.27 10.76
N GLY A 36 21.42 0.24 9.45
CA GLY A 36 22.06 -0.84 8.69
C GLY A 36 21.13 -1.86 8.02
N ASN A 37 19.82 -1.82 8.27
CA ASN A 37 18.81 -2.67 7.62
C ASN A 37 17.73 -1.84 6.92
N HIS A 38 17.53 -2.03 5.61
CA HIS A 38 16.51 -1.32 4.82
C HIS A 38 15.21 -2.11 4.63
N TRP A 39 15.07 -3.26 5.30
CA TRP A 39 13.88 -4.10 5.34
C TRP A 39 13.37 -4.21 6.78
N HIS A 40 12.07 -4.08 6.96
CA HIS A 40 11.43 -4.11 8.28
C HIS A 40 10.16 -4.95 8.22
N ILE A 41 9.89 -5.70 9.29
CA ILE A 41 8.57 -6.30 9.49
C ILE A 41 7.70 -5.25 10.16
N THR A 42 6.61 -4.86 9.51
CA THR A 42 5.70 -3.82 10.01
C THR A 42 4.29 -4.07 9.49
N ASP A 43 3.34 -3.33 10.06
CA ASP A 43 1.97 -3.26 9.56
C ASP A 43 1.90 -2.35 8.32
N VAL A 44 1.04 -2.74 7.37
CA VAL A 44 0.77 -1.97 6.15
C VAL A 44 -0.72 -1.66 6.08
N TYR A 45 -1.04 -0.36 5.99
CA TYR A 45 -2.37 0.09 5.64
C TYR A 45 -2.59 -0.07 4.13
N LEU A 46 -3.44 -1.02 3.73
CA LEU A 46 -3.64 -1.37 2.33
C LEU A 46 -4.12 -0.21 1.43
N PRO A 47 -4.87 0.79 1.94
CA PRO A 47 -5.18 1.98 1.17
C PRO A 47 -3.97 2.82 0.74
N ASP A 48 -2.85 2.76 1.45
CA ASP A 48 -1.60 3.45 1.09
C ASP A 48 -0.84 2.77 -0.06
N VAL A 49 -1.23 1.55 -0.42
CA VAL A 49 -0.65 0.82 -1.56
C VAL A 49 -1.13 1.47 -2.86
N VAL A 50 -0.19 2.08 -3.58
CA VAL A 50 -0.48 2.84 -4.80
C VAL A 50 -0.29 2.03 -6.08
N GLY A 51 0.39 0.89 -6.01
CA GLY A 51 0.78 0.18 -7.22
C GLY A 51 1.47 -1.17 -7.01
N SER A 52 1.98 -1.70 -8.11
CA SER A 52 2.71 -2.98 -8.18
C SER A 52 4.04 -2.77 -8.89
N LEU A 53 5.09 -3.42 -8.40
CA LEU A 53 6.36 -3.51 -9.12
C LEU A 53 6.29 -4.51 -10.29
N ASP A 54 5.37 -5.46 -10.26
CA ASP A 54 5.10 -6.37 -11.37
C ASP A 54 4.25 -5.67 -12.44
N SER A 55 4.81 -5.57 -13.65
CA SER A 55 4.21 -4.91 -14.81
C SER A 55 2.93 -5.59 -15.31
N ARG A 56 2.71 -6.87 -14.99
CA ARG A 56 1.49 -7.61 -15.38
C ARG A 56 0.25 -7.11 -14.65
N TYR A 57 0.43 -6.53 -13.46
CA TYR A 57 -0.65 -6.05 -12.61
C TYR A 57 -0.75 -4.53 -12.58
N ALA A 58 0.35 -3.84 -12.91
CA ALA A 58 0.32 -2.40 -13.13
C ALA A 58 -0.64 -2.02 -14.28
N GLY A 59 -1.40 -0.95 -14.09
CA GLY A 59 -2.43 -0.50 -15.03
C GLY A 59 -3.78 -1.20 -14.87
N LYS A 60 -3.89 -2.20 -13.98
CA LYS A 60 -5.16 -2.84 -13.63
C LYS A 60 -5.78 -2.19 -12.40
N THR A 61 -7.10 -2.17 -12.36
CA THR A 61 -7.89 -1.76 -11.20
C THR A 61 -7.93 -2.84 -10.13
N TRP A 62 -8.26 -2.50 -8.89
CA TRP A 62 -8.48 -3.49 -7.84
C TRP A 62 -9.61 -4.47 -8.19
N LEU A 63 -10.66 -3.98 -8.84
CA LEU A 63 -11.78 -4.80 -9.32
C LEU A 63 -11.32 -5.82 -10.38
N GLU A 64 -10.55 -5.39 -11.38
CA GLU A 64 -10.04 -6.29 -12.43
C GLU A 64 -9.14 -7.40 -11.88
N LEU A 65 -8.46 -7.15 -10.76
CA LEU A 65 -7.54 -8.12 -10.14
C LEU A 65 -8.22 -9.04 -9.14
N PHE A 66 -9.38 -8.66 -8.60
CA PHE A 66 -10.09 -9.44 -7.60
C PHE A 66 -10.93 -10.54 -8.28
N PRO A 67 -10.75 -11.81 -7.89
CA PRO A 67 -11.54 -12.90 -8.45
C PRO A 67 -12.95 -12.92 -7.86
N CYS A 68 -13.92 -12.50 -8.67
CA CYS A 68 -15.33 -12.52 -8.30
C CYS A 68 -15.96 -13.89 -8.59
N THR A 69 -16.99 -14.27 -7.84
CA THR A 69 -17.67 -15.57 -8.00
C THR A 69 -18.45 -15.70 -9.30
N ASP A 70 -18.99 -14.59 -9.80
CA ASP A 70 -19.78 -14.46 -11.03
C ASP A 70 -18.92 -14.05 -12.25
N ALA A 71 -17.67 -13.69 -12.02
CA ALA A 71 -16.76 -13.18 -13.03
C ALA A 71 -15.31 -13.44 -12.60
N PRO A 72 -14.75 -14.62 -12.93
CA PRO A 72 -13.39 -14.97 -12.53
C PRO A 72 -12.35 -14.26 -13.42
N TYR A 73 -12.39 -12.94 -13.46
CA TYR A 73 -11.33 -12.11 -13.97
C TYR A 73 -10.30 -11.89 -12.83
N GLY A 74 -9.01 -11.87 -13.16
CA GLY A 74 -8.00 -11.47 -12.18
C GLY A 74 -6.67 -12.22 -12.25
N LEU A 75 -5.97 -12.20 -11.11
CA LEU A 75 -4.61 -12.71 -10.97
C LEU A 75 -4.53 -14.24 -11.21
N LYS A 76 -3.40 -14.70 -11.75
CA LYS A 76 -3.15 -16.14 -11.97
C LYS A 76 -3.05 -16.89 -10.63
N ARG A 77 -3.84 -17.96 -10.44
CA ARG A 77 -4.00 -18.74 -9.17
C ARG A 77 -4.96 -18.13 -8.15
N CYS A 78 -5.78 -17.17 -8.57
CA CYS A 78 -6.82 -16.57 -7.74
C CYS A 78 -7.75 -17.57 -7.04
N PHE A 79 -8.18 -18.64 -7.71
CA PHE A 79 -9.09 -19.63 -7.13
C PHE A 79 -8.49 -20.39 -5.94
N GLU A 80 -7.19 -20.67 -5.95
CA GLU A 80 -6.51 -21.26 -4.79
C GLU A 80 -6.54 -20.28 -3.61
N ARG A 81 -6.29 -18.99 -3.88
CA ARG A 81 -6.24 -17.97 -2.83
C ARG A 81 -7.60 -17.58 -2.26
N ILE A 82 -8.67 -17.67 -3.06
CA ILE A 82 -10.03 -17.56 -2.55
C ILE A 82 -10.40 -18.77 -1.70
N ARG A 83 -10.03 -19.99 -2.12
CA ARG A 83 -10.20 -21.18 -1.27
C ARG A 83 -9.41 -21.06 0.03
N ASP A 84 -8.21 -20.49 0.00
CA ASP A 84 -7.43 -20.20 1.22
C ASP A 84 -8.18 -19.21 2.13
N LEU A 85 -8.76 -18.13 1.58
CA LEU A 85 -9.59 -17.19 2.33
C LEU A 85 -10.80 -17.89 2.99
N GLN A 86 -11.47 -18.77 2.26
CA GLN A 86 -12.62 -19.52 2.77
C GLN A 86 -12.24 -20.49 3.89
N ARG A 87 -11.07 -21.13 3.76
CA ARG A 87 -10.56 -22.10 4.75
C ARG A 87 -10.01 -21.43 6.00
N ASN A 88 -9.31 -20.30 5.83
CA ASN A 88 -8.67 -19.58 6.92
C ASN A 88 -8.78 -18.06 6.70
N PRO A 89 -9.95 -17.46 6.97
CA PRO A 89 -10.13 -16.02 6.82
C PRO A 89 -9.37 -15.22 7.90
N ASP A 90 -9.03 -15.87 9.01
CA ASP A 90 -8.29 -15.27 10.12
C ASP A 90 -6.85 -14.93 9.74
N TYR A 91 -6.31 -15.53 8.68
CA TYR A 91 -5.04 -15.15 8.08
C TYR A 91 -4.89 -13.63 7.84
N TYR A 92 -5.98 -12.96 7.43
CA TYR A 92 -5.95 -11.51 7.14
C TYR A 92 -6.04 -10.64 8.39
N ARG A 93 -6.39 -11.23 9.55
CA ARG A 93 -6.48 -10.56 10.84
C ARG A 93 -5.38 -10.98 11.81
N SER A 94 -4.69 -12.08 11.51
CA SER A 94 -3.64 -12.61 12.39
C SER A 94 -2.44 -11.69 12.45
N GLU A 95 -1.84 -11.62 13.64
CA GLU A 95 -0.58 -10.94 13.92
C GLU A 95 0.63 -11.85 13.62
N GLU A 96 0.44 -12.97 12.94
CA GLU A 96 1.55 -13.80 12.52
C GLU A 96 2.34 -13.12 11.40
N GLU A 97 3.66 -13.32 11.38
CA GLU A 97 4.50 -12.85 10.27
C GLU A 97 4.07 -13.50 8.95
N LYS A 98 3.85 -12.67 7.93
CA LYS A 98 3.34 -13.12 6.63
C LYS A 98 4.51 -13.40 5.69
N ARG A 99 5.00 -14.64 5.68
CA ARG A 99 6.07 -15.09 4.76
C ARG A 99 5.69 -14.88 3.27
N ASN A 100 6.68 -14.54 2.45
CA ASN A 100 6.56 -14.25 1.02
C ASN A 100 5.55 -13.12 0.71
N TYR A 101 5.33 -12.21 1.64
CA TYR A 101 4.46 -11.06 1.45
C TYR A 101 5.26 -9.79 1.74
N SER A 102 5.65 -9.10 0.67
CA SER A 102 6.55 -7.96 0.74
C SER A 102 6.05 -6.74 -0.03
N PHE A 103 6.42 -5.58 0.47
CA PHE A 103 6.21 -4.29 -0.17
C PHE A 103 7.53 -3.55 -0.34
N CYS A 104 7.57 -2.66 -1.32
CA CYS A 104 8.62 -1.67 -1.47
C CYS A 104 8.03 -0.28 -1.24
N ASN A 105 8.54 0.44 -0.25
CA ASN A 105 8.34 1.87 -0.11
C ASN A 105 9.42 2.58 -0.93
N ILE A 106 9.03 3.30 -1.98
CA ILE A 106 9.95 4.04 -2.85
C ILE A 106 9.56 5.51 -2.79
N ASP A 107 10.41 6.34 -2.19
CA ASP A 107 10.17 7.78 -2.00
C ASP A 107 8.82 8.09 -1.32
N GLY A 108 8.39 7.26 -0.36
CA GLY A 108 7.15 7.43 0.39
C GLY A 108 5.90 6.86 -0.27
N GLU A 109 6.03 6.29 -1.48
CA GLU A 109 4.95 5.56 -2.15
C GLU A 109 5.11 4.05 -1.96
N LEU A 110 4.03 3.36 -1.61
CA LEU A 110 4.07 1.93 -1.30
C LEU A 110 3.61 1.08 -2.48
N TYR A 111 4.45 0.14 -2.90
CA TYR A 111 4.22 -0.76 -4.02
C TYR A 111 4.25 -2.21 -3.55
N ILE A 112 3.39 -3.05 -4.12
CA ILE A 112 3.44 -4.50 -3.92
C ILE A 112 4.68 -5.05 -4.64
N ASP A 113 5.49 -5.79 -3.91
CA ASP A 113 6.65 -6.50 -4.44
C ASP A 113 6.32 -7.99 -4.61
N ASP A 114 5.86 -8.64 -3.53
CA ASP A 114 5.28 -9.99 -3.55
C ASP A 114 3.97 -10.05 -2.76
N GLY A 115 3.11 -11.02 -3.07
CA GLY A 115 1.83 -11.21 -2.38
C GLY A 115 0.65 -10.45 -2.97
N HIS A 116 0.66 -10.14 -4.28
CA HIS A 116 -0.44 -9.43 -4.98
C HIS A 116 -1.82 -9.99 -4.69
N HIS A 117 -1.97 -11.32 -4.75
CA HIS A 117 -3.23 -11.99 -4.43
C HIS A 117 -3.72 -11.65 -3.03
N ARG A 118 -2.83 -11.74 -2.03
CA ARG A 118 -3.15 -11.47 -0.64
C ARG A 118 -3.42 -9.99 -0.40
N THR A 119 -2.77 -9.10 -1.15
CA THR A 119 -3.04 -7.65 -1.08
C THR A 119 -4.44 -7.34 -1.60
N VAL A 120 -4.77 -7.81 -2.79
CA VAL A 120 -6.07 -7.56 -3.43
C VAL A 120 -7.20 -8.21 -2.63
N ILE A 121 -7.03 -9.47 -2.25
CA ILE A 121 -8.02 -10.19 -1.44
C ILE A 121 -8.17 -9.53 -0.08
N GLY A 122 -7.07 -9.24 0.63
CA GLY A 122 -7.10 -8.61 1.94
C GLY A 122 -7.81 -7.26 1.93
N ARG A 123 -7.54 -6.42 0.91
CA ARG A 123 -8.16 -5.10 0.80
C ARG A 123 -9.68 -5.21 0.61
N VAL A 124 -10.14 -6.09 -0.28
CA VAL A 124 -11.56 -6.34 -0.51
C VAL A 124 -12.22 -6.95 0.72
N PHE A 125 -11.66 -8.05 1.23
CA PHE A 125 -12.21 -8.81 2.34
C PHE A 125 -12.35 -7.97 3.62
N LEU A 126 -11.29 -7.26 4.03
CA LEU A 126 -11.31 -6.45 5.25
C LEU A 126 -12.31 -5.29 5.11
N THR A 127 -12.24 -4.54 4.01
CA THR A 127 -13.13 -3.38 3.80
C THR A 127 -14.59 -3.81 3.71
N ALA A 128 -14.91 -4.84 2.93
CA ALA A 128 -16.29 -5.28 2.71
C ALA A 128 -16.94 -5.88 3.97
N ASN A 129 -16.12 -6.38 4.92
CA ASN A 129 -16.61 -6.84 6.23
C ASN A 129 -16.53 -5.76 7.32
N GLY A 130 -16.20 -4.51 6.99
CA GLY A 130 -16.15 -3.40 7.94
C GLY A 130 -14.93 -3.38 8.86
N PHE A 131 -13.88 -4.13 8.54
CA PHE A 131 -12.61 -4.09 9.26
C PHE A 131 -11.70 -3.00 8.70
N GLU A 132 -10.77 -2.55 9.54
CA GLU A 132 -9.68 -1.70 9.07
C GLU A 132 -8.78 -2.50 8.11
N PRO A 133 -8.51 -1.99 6.89
CA PRO A 133 -7.76 -2.72 5.87
C PRO A 133 -6.24 -2.65 6.13
N VAL A 134 -5.80 -3.19 7.28
CA VAL A 134 -4.39 -3.28 7.68
C VAL A 134 -3.92 -4.73 7.55
N MET A 135 -2.80 -4.94 6.87
CA MET A 135 -2.07 -6.21 6.92
C MET A 135 -1.00 -6.15 7.99
N LYS A 136 -1.12 -7.04 8.98
CA LYS A 136 -0.16 -7.15 10.08
C LYS A 136 1.10 -7.90 9.68
N ASN A 137 2.24 -7.46 10.20
CA ASN A 137 3.53 -8.15 10.17
C ASN A 137 3.96 -8.64 8.77
N VAL A 138 4.04 -7.69 7.83
CA VAL A 138 4.54 -7.90 6.46
C VAL A 138 5.92 -7.27 6.29
N LEU A 139 6.71 -7.80 5.35
CA LEU A 139 8.02 -7.25 5.05
C LEU A 139 7.89 -5.97 4.21
N VAL A 140 8.52 -4.88 4.61
CA VAL A 140 8.58 -3.63 3.84
C VAL A 140 10.02 -3.22 3.66
N ALA A 141 10.46 -3.12 2.42
CA ALA A 141 11.77 -2.61 2.06
C ALA A 141 11.69 -1.12 1.64
N TYR A 142 12.63 -0.30 2.10
CA TYR A 142 12.61 1.15 1.92
C TYR A 142 13.73 1.61 0.99
N TYR A 143 13.34 2.38 -0.03
CA TYR A 143 14.23 2.85 -1.09
C TYR A 143 13.97 4.31 -1.44
N THR A 144 14.99 4.98 -1.99
CA THR A 144 14.85 6.27 -2.66
C THR A 144 15.34 6.19 -4.10
N ARG A 145 14.85 7.07 -4.99
CA ARG A 145 15.37 7.26 -6.35
C ARG A 145 16.63 8.14 -6.42
N GLY A 146 17.18 8.60 -5.27
CA GLY A 146 18.48 9.28 -5.20
C GLY A 146 18.47 10.65 -4.49
N LEU A 147 19.61 11.35 -4.59
CA LEU A 147 20.09 12.40 -3.66
C LEU A 147 19.08 13.49 -3.30
N PHE A 148 18.21 13.91 -4.22
CA PHE A 148 17.24 14.98 -4.00
C PHE A 148 16.14 14.65 -2.98
N HIS A 149 15.92 13.37 -2.64
CA HIS A 149 14.90 12.97 -1.65
C HIS A 149 15.42 12.85 -0.22
N ARG A 150 16.74 12.72 0.02
CA ARG A 150 17.32 12.86 1.37
C ARG A 150 16.99 14.22 2.00
N ILE A 151 16.91 15.26 1.16
CA ILE A 151 16.50 16.61 1.56
C ILE A 151 14.98 16.69 1.84
N ARG A 152 14.18 15.78 1.27
CA ARG A 152 12.71 15.77 1.38
C ARG A 152 12.18 14.91 2.54
N ILE A 153 12.97 13.94 3.00
CA ILE A 153 12.73 13.11 4.20
C ILE A 153 13.15 13.87 5.49
N PHE A 154 13.76 15.06 5.36
CA PHE A 154 13.87 16.00 6.48
C PHE A 154 12.50 16.13 7.15
N PRO A 155 12.40 15.95 8.48
CA PRO A 155 11.18 15.47 9.10
C PRO A 155 9.96 16.27 8.66
N ARG A 156 8.92 15.60 8.13
CA ARG A 156 7.62 16.24 7.83
C ARG A 156 7.10 17.04 9.04
N ARG A 157 7.54 16.70 10.27
CA ARG A 157 7.31 17.46 11.53
C ARG A 157 7.87 18.89 11.53
N LEU A 158 8.95 19.19 10.82
CA LEU A 158 9.53 20.55 10.75
C LEU A 158 8.79 21.46 9.77
N LYS A 159 8.12 20.90 8.77
CA LYS A 159 7.33 21.68 7.79
C LYS A 159 6.13 22.38 8.42
N HIS A 160 5.44 21.73 9.37
CA HIS A 160 4.34 22.36 10.11
C HIS A 160 4.81 23.39 11.16
N ARG A 161 6.06 23.31 11.64
CA ARG A 161 6.61 24.30 12.57
C ARG A 161 7.12 25.55 11.86
N LEU A 162 7.70 25.41 10.67
CA LEU A 162 8.25 26.54 9.91
C LEU A 162 7.16 27.42 9.26
N ILE A 163 6.01 26.85 8.89
CA ILE A 163 4.86 27.63 8.38
C ILE A 163 4.30 28.56 9.48
N ASN A 164 4.22 28.10 10.73
CA ASN A 164 3.81 28.95 11.86
C ASN A 164 4.82 30.06 12.21
N SER A 165 6.11 29.83 11.98
CA SER A 165 7.16 30.85 12.18
C SER A 165 7.15 31.90 11.07
N PHE A 166 6.91 31.50 9.82
CA PHE A 166 6.83 32.42 8.68
C PHE A 166 5.57 33.31 8.74
N ASP A 167 4.42 32.76 9.15
CA ASP A 167 3.20 33.54 9.34
C ASP A 167 3.27 34.50 10.52
N ARG A 168 4.05 34.17 11.58
CA ARG A 168 4.36 35.12 12.66
C ARG A 168 5.28 36.24 12.22
N LEU A 169 6.28 35.96 11.39
CA LEU A 169 7.21 36.97 10.87
C LEU A 169 6.50 37.95 9.92
N ASN A 170 5.63 37.44 9.03
CA ASN A 170 4.86 38.28 8.11
C ASN A 170 3.85 39.18 8.84
N ARG A 171 3.27 38.75 9.98
CA ARG A 171 2.42 39.61 10.82
C ARG A 171 3.18 40.68 11.61
N LEU A 172 4.48 40.48 11.85
CA LEU A 172 5.34 41.48 12.50
C LEU A 172 5.87 42.52 11.49
N ILE A 173 6.07 42.12 10.23
CA ILE A 173 6.54 43.01 9.17
C ILE A 173 5.38 43.82 8.56
N GLY A 174 4.17 43.26 8.48
CA GLY A 174 2.96 43.92 7.96
C GLY A 174 2.28 44.95 8.88
N LYS A 175 2.90 45.34 9.99
CA LYS A 175 2.40 46.39 10.92
C LYS A 175 3.23 47.69 10.92
N ARG A 176 4.02 47.92 9.88
CA ARG A 176 4.62 49.23 9.59
C ARG A 176 4.17 49.72 8.22
N VAL A 177 2.93 50.19 8.16
CA VAL A 177 2.48 51.32 7.33
C VAL A 177 1.58 52.16 8.21
#